data_AF-A0A7S2XAH4-F1
#
_entry.id   AF-A0A7S2XAH4-F1
#
_cell.length_a   1.000
_cell.length_b   1.000
_cell.length_c   1.000
_cell.angle_alpha   90.00
_cell.angle_beta   90.00
_cell.angle_gamma   90.00
#
_symmetry.space_group_name_H-M   'P 1'
#
loop_
_entity.id
_entity.type
_entity.pdbx_description
1 polymer ?
#
loop_
_entity_poly.entity_id
_entity_poly.type
_entity_poly.pdbx_seq_one_letter_code
_entity_poly.pdbx_strand_id
1 'polypeptide(L)'
;ADDPHNPQRLTFCAMWPEITAEDLPKDIVQFDPFVNPAFFTIAWISLVTLGIGCMGYFFVYEFSTPARLRDIKVEAVLAMLSSVSLGYGCLFLLLWAGVWV
;
A
#
# COMPACT_ATOMS: atom_id res chain seq x y z
N ALA A 1 0.73 -10.07 -35.25
CA ALA A 1 1.99 -9.43 -35.68
C ALA A 1 2.80 -9.25 -34.42
N ASP A 2 3.55 -10.28 -34.07
CA ASP A 2 4.37 -10.37 -32.85
C ASP A 2 5.65 -9.55 -33.05
N ASP A 3 5.85 -8.52 -32.23
CA ASP A 3 7.09 -7.75 -32.20
C ASP A 3 8.08 -8.44 -31.25
N PRO A 4 9.21 -8.99 -31.76
CA PRO A 4 10.21 -9.66 -30.94
C PRO A 4 10.96 -8.72 -29.97
N HIS A 5 10.76 -7.41 -30.07
CA HIS A 5 11.36 -6.40 -29.20
C HIS A 5 10.45 -5.91 -28.07
N ASN A 6 9.40 -6.66 -27.70
CA ASN A 6 8.60 -6.27 -26.53
C ASN A 6 9.49 -6.25 -25.28
N PRO A 7 9.81 -5.07 -24.70
CA PRO A 7 10.77 -4.95 -23.62
C PRO A 7 10.34 -5.74 -22.37
N GLN A 8 9.03 -5.98 -22.20
CA GLN A 8 8.47 -6.69 -21.04
C GLN A 8 8.81 -8.19 -21.05
N ARG A 9 8.90 -8.84 -22.22
CA ARG A 9 9.31 -10.26 -22.32
C ARG A 9 10.76 -10.45 -21.87
N LEU A 10 11.62 -9.49 -22.22
CA LEU A 10 13.03 -9.48 -21.85
C LEU A 10 13.22 -9.22 -20.35
N THR A 11 12.40 -8.33 -19.74
CA THR A 11 12.45 -8.09 -18.29
C THR A 11 12.02 -9.32 -17.48
N PHE A 12 10.99 -10.04 -17.92
CA PHE A 12 10.55 -11.27 -17.23
C PHE A 12 11.60 -12.38 -17.28
N CYS A 13 12.23 -12.60 -18.45
CA CYS A 13 13.33 -13.56 -18.59
C CYS A 13 14.59 -13.14 -17.81
N ALA A 14 14.84 -11.83 -17.64
CA ALA A 14 15.93 -11.31 -16.83
C ALA A 14 15.69 -11.45 -15.32
N MET A 15 14.43 -11.35 -14.89
CA MET A 15 14.01 -11.51 -13.49
C MET A 15 14.03 -12.98 -13.05
N TRP A 16 13.77 -13.92 -13.97
CA TRP A 16 13.73 -15.35 -13.70
C TRP A 16 14.51 -16.14 -14.77
N PRO A 17 15.81 -16.36 -14.58
CA PRO A 17 16.70 -16.90 -15.60
C PRO A 17 16.46 -18.38 -15.95
N GLU A 18 15.60 -19.08 -15.21
CA GLU A 18 15.24 -20.49 -15.45
C GLU A 18 14.21 -20.66 -16.58
N ILE A 19 13.49 -19.60 -16.98
CA ILE A 19 12.41 -19.68 -17.98
C ILE A 19 12.91 -19.08 -19.30
N THR A 20 13.08 -19.91 -20.32
CA THR A 20 13.44 -19.43 -21.66
C THR A 20 12.20 -18.87 -22.37
N ALA A 21 12.38 -17.84 -23.20
CA ALA A 21 11.29 -17.18 -23.92
C ALA A 21 10.55 -18.08 -24.93
N GLU A 22 11.06 -19.29 -25.18
CA GLU A 22 10.51 -20.29 -26.10
C GLU A 22 9.47 -21.20 -25.42
N ASP A 23 9.57 -21.41 -24.11
CA ASP A 23 8.65 -22.24 -23.33
C ASP A 23 7.37 -21.51 -22.90
N LEU A 24 7.30 -20.19 -23.09
CA LEU A 24 6.15 -19.41 -22.68
C LEU A 24 4.95 -19.68 -23.61
N PRO A 25 3.82 -20.22 -23.11
CA PRO A 25 2.63 -20.39 -23.93
C PRO A 25 2.18 -19.02 -24.46
N LYS A 26 1.82 -18.97 -25.76
CA LYS A 26 1.45 -17.73 -26.47
C LYS A 26 0.18 -17.06 -25.93
N ASP A 27 -0.52 -17.74 -25.03
CA ASP A 27 -1.76 -17.31 -24.37
C ASP A 27 -1.53 -16.78 -22.94
N ILE A 28 -0.30 -16.40 -22.58
CA ILE A 28 -0.06 -15.64 -21.35
C ILE A 28 -0.66 -14.24 -21.47
N VAL A 29 -1.83 -14.07 -20.86
CA VAL A 29 -2.40 -12.75 -20.56
C VAL A 29 -1.44 -11.98 -19.66
N GLN A 30 -1.07 -10.78 -20.08
CA GLN A 30 -0.29 -9.85 -19.27
C GLN A 30 -1.06 -9.56 -17.97
N PHE A 31 -0.40 -9.73 -16.83
CA PHE A 31 -0.96 -9.30 -15.55
C PHE A 31 -0.84 -7.78 -15.46
N ASP A 32 -1.96 -7.07 -15.65
CA ASP A 32 -2.04 -5.66 -15.30
C ASP A 32 -2.35 -5.54 -13.80
N PRO A 33 -1.43 -4.96 -13.00
CA PRO A 33 -1.68 -4.79 -11.58
C PRO A 33 -2.85 -3.82 -11.37
N PHE A 34 -3.73 -4.15 -10.43
CA PHE A 34 -4.90 -3.33 -10.07
C PHE A 34 -4.55 -1.88 -9.69
N VAL A 35 -3.32 -1.64 -9.23
CA VAL A 35 -2.81 -0.31 -8.86
C VAL A 35 -1.50 -0.05 -9.59
N ASN A 36 -1.44 1.07 -10.30
CA ASN A 36 -0.22 1.50 -10.96
C ASN A 36 0.81 1.97 -9.91
N PRO A 37 2.07 1.50 -9.98
CA PRO A 37 3.10 1.79 -8.98
C PRO A 37 3.42 3.28 -8.80
N ALA A 38 3.13 4.12 -9.80
CA ALA A 38 3.24 5.58 -9.66
C ALA A 38 2.36 6.17 -8.55
N PHE A 39 1.26 5.49 -8.20
CA PHE A 39 0.33 5.95 -7.17
C PHE A 39 0.73 5.54 -5.74
N PHE A 40 1.68 4.61 -5.57
CA PHE A 40 2.08 4.15 -4.23
C PHE A 40 2.60 5.31 -3.38
N THR A 41 3.39 6.22 -3.98
CA THR A 41 3.93 7.39 -3.30
C THR A 41 2.84 8.28 -2.73
N ILE A 42 1.81 8.57 -3.52
CA ILE A 42 0.71 9.46 -3.11
C ILE A 42 -0.18 8.75 -2.07
N ALA A 43 -0.40 7.44 -2.24
CA ALA A 43 -1.19 6.62 -1.34
C ALA A 43 -0.59 6.56 0.07
N TRP A 44 0.70 6.23 0.22
CA TRP A 44 1.31 6.14 1.55
C TRP A 44 1.38 7.51 2.24
N ILE A 45 1.73 8.58 1.51
CA ILE A 45 1.82 9.93 2.09
C ILE A 45 0.48 10.36 2.65
N SER A 46 -0.60 10.16 1.89
CA SER A 46 -1.95 10.56 2.33
C SER A 46 -2.45 9.71 3.50
N LEU A 47 -2.30 8.39 3.44
CA LEU A 47 -2.72 7.46 4.51
C LEU A 47 -1.94 7.64 5.81
N VAL A 48 -0.61 7.79 5.73
CA VAL A 48 0.25 7.97 6.91
C VAL A 48 0.03 9.34 7.54
N THR A 49 -0.08 10.40 6.73
CA THR A 49 -0.33 11.76 7.23
C THR A 49 -1.68 11.85 7.93
N LEU A 50 -2.74 11.29 7.31
CA LEU A 50 -4.06 11.21 7.92
C LEU A 50 -4.03 10.38 9.21
N GLY A 51 -3.32 9.25 9.21
CA GLY A 51 -3.22 8.35 10.35
C GLY A 51 -2.53 8.99 11.55
N ILE A 52 -1.38 9.64 11.33
CA ILE A 52 -0.66 10.36 12.40
C ILE A 52 -1.52 11.52 12.91
N GLY A 53 -2.23 12.23 12.03
CA GLY A 53 -3.16 13.30 12.44
C GLY A 53 -4.28 12.79 13.35
N CYS A 54 -4.95 11.71 12.96
CA CYS A 54 -5.99 11.07 13.77
C CYS A 54 -5.44 10.51 15.09
N MET A 55 -4.27 9.87 15.07
CA MET A 55 -3.58 9.35 16.25
C MET A 55 -3.22 10.47 17.23
N GLY A 56 -2.70 11.59 16.72
CA GLY A 56 -2.39 12.77 17.51
C GLY A 56 -3.66 13.36 18.15
N TYR A 57 -4.76 13.44 17.40
CA TYR A 57 -6.03 13.92 17.94
C TYR A 57 -6.58 12.99 19.04
N PHE A 58 -6.44 11.68 18.90
CA PHE A 58 -6.79 10.72 19.96
C PHE A 58 -6.00 10.97 21.25
N PHE A 59 -4.67 11.19 21.16
CA PHE A 59 -3.87 11.51 22.35
C PHE A 59 -4.27 12.83 23.00
N VAL A 60 -4.57 13.86 22.20
CA VAL A 60 -5.03 15.15 22.73
C VAL A 60 -6.39 15.00 23.42
N TYR A 61 -7.31 14.23 22.83
CA TYR A 61 -8.60 13.93 23.43
C TYR A 61 -8.44 13.19 24.77
N GLU A 62 -7.56 12.20 24.83
CA GLU A 62 -7.26 11.42 26.03
C GLU A 62 -6.66 12.29 27.16
N PHE A 63 -5.70 13.15 26.82
CA PHE A 63 -4.98 13.96 27.80
C PHE A 63 -5.78 15.18 28.28
N SER A 64 -6.58 15.77 27.40
CA SER A 64 -7.30 17.01 27.69
C SER A 64 -8.68 16.77 28.30
N THR A 65 -9.29 15.61 28.04
CA THR A 65 -10.67 15.32 28.48
C THR A 65 -10.67 14.70 29.87
N PRO A 66 -11.29 15.35 30.88
CA PRO A 66 -11.40 14.76 32.21
C PRO A 66 -12.29 13.51 32.19
N ALA A 67 -11.98 12.53 33.04
CA ALA A 67 -12.62 11.20 33.08
C ALA A 67 -14.17 11.20 33.16
N ARG A 68 -14.78 12.31 33.59
CA ARG A 68 -16.24 12.45 33.74
C ARG A 68 -16.97 12.80 32.44
N LEU A 69 -16.27 13.28 31.41
CA LEU A 69 -16.83 13.72 30.13
C LEU A 69 -16.42 12.82 28.96
N ARG A 70 -15.76 11.69 29.24
CA ARG A 70 -15.23 10.77 28.23
C ARG A 70 -16.31 9.82 27.71
N ASP A 71 -16.43 9.75 26.39
CA ASP A 71 -17.30 8.79 25.71
C ASP A 71 -16.43 7.74 24.98
N ILE A 72 -16.49 6.51 25.50
CA ILE A 72 -15.73 5.37 24.96
C ILE A 72 -16.07 5.07 23.50
N LYS A 73 -17.27 5.44 23.03
CA LYS A 73 -17.65 5.23 21.63
C LYS A 73 -16.82 6.11 20.70
N VAL A 74 -16.63 7.38 21.06
CA VAL A 74 -15.85 8.33 20.27
C VAL A 74 -14.37 7.92 20.28
N GLU A 75 -13.86 7.55 21.45
CA GLU A 75 -12.50 7.05 21.62
C GLU A 75 -12.23 5.81 20.76
N ALA A 76 -13.13 4.82 20.81
CA ALA A 76 -13.00 3.59 20.04
C ALA A 76 -13.05 3.86 18.52
N VAL A 77 -13.93 4.74 18.05
CA VAL A 77 -14.02 5.09 16.62
C VAL A 77 -12.75 5.80 16.15
N LEU A 78 -12.23 6.74 16.93
CA LEU A 78 -10.98 7.44 16.61
C LEU A 78 -9.78 6.49 16.61
N ALA A 79 -9.68 5.62 17.61
CA ALA A 79 -8.60 4.64 17.69
C ALA A 79 -8.66 3.63 16.54
N MET A 80 -9.86 3.13 16.19
CA MET A 80 -10.04 2.22 15.05
C MET A 80 -9.70 2.91 13.72
N LEU A 81 -10.21 4.11 13.49
CA LEU A 81 -9.94 4.87 12.26
C LEU A 81 -8.44 5.14 12.11
N SER A 82 -7.80 5.57 13.19
CA SER A 82 -6.36 5.82 13.23
C SER A 82 -5.55 4.54 12.95
N SER A 83 -5.90 3.41 13.59
CA SER A 83 -5.19 2.15 13.44
C SER A 83 -5.30 1.59 12.02
N VAL A 84 -6.48 1.62 11.42
CA VAL A 84 -6.70 1.16 10.04
C VAL A 84 -5.91 2.02 9.05
N SER A 85 -5.98 3.36 9.20
CA SER A 85 -5.27 4.27 8.31
C SER A 85 -3.75 4.13 8.42
N LEU A 86 -3.18 4.03 9.63
CA LEU A 86 -1.75 3.80 9.82
C LEU A 86 -1.33 2.42 9.32
N GLY A 87 -2.12 1.37 9.58
CA GLY A 87 -1.83 0.02 9.11
C GLY A 87 -1.73 -0.05 7.59
N TYR A 88 -2.76 0.47 6.90
CA TYR A 88 -2.76 0.52 5.43
C TYR A 88 -1.68 1.46 4.88
N GLY A 89 -1.41 2.59 5.55
CA GLY A 89 -0.33 3.50 5.19
C GLY A 89 1.05 2.84 5.26
N CYS A 90 1.32 2.05 6.31
CA CYS A 90 2.57 1.31 6.46
C CYS A 90 2.74 0.23 5.37
N LEU A 91 1.67 -0.46 4.97
CA LEU A 91 1.73 -1.43 3.87
C LEU A 91 2.17 -0.76 2.55
N PHE A 92 1.57 0.37 2.20
CA PHE A 92 1.98 1.12 1.00
C PHE A 92 3.37 1.74 1.11
N LEU A 93 3.79 2.13 2.32
CA LEU A 93 5.15 2.61 2.58
C LEU A 93 6.20 1.51 2.35
N LEU A 94 5.94 0.29 2.83
CA LEU A 94 6.80 -0.88 2.62
C LEU A 94 6.91 -1.23 1.13
N LEU A 95 5.77 -1.23 0.42
CA LEU A 95 5.73 -1.42 -1.03
C LEU A 95 6.58 -0.37 -1.77
N TRP A 96 6.47 0.90 -1.36
CA TRP A 96 7.26 1.99 -1.94
C TRP A 96 8.76 1.86 -1.62
N ALA A 97 9.12 1.38 -0.42
CA ALA A 97 10.50 1.12 -0.04
C ALA A 97 11.14 -0.08 -0.79
N GLY A 98 10.36 -0.82 -1.59
CA GLY A 98 10.82 -2.00 -2.33
C GLY A 98 10.79 -3.29 -1.52
N VAL A 99 10.09 -3.28 -0.37
CA VAL A 99 9.81 -4.49 0.41
C VAL A 99 8.47 -5.05 -0.06
N TRP A 100 8.54 -6.07 -0.90
CA TRP A 100 7.38 -6.78 -1.43
C TRP A 100 6.87 -7.76 -0.36
N VAL A 101 5.60 -7.61 0.01
CA VAL A 101 4.86 -8.51 0.91
C VAL A 101 3.80 -9.28 0.14
#